data_AF-D1VRY6-F1
#
_entry.id   AF-D1VRY6-F1
#
_cell.length_a   1.000
_cell.length_b   1.000
_cell.length_c   1.000
_cell.angle_alpha   90.00
_cell.angle_beta   90.00
_cell.angle_gamma   90.00
#
_symmetry.space_group_name_H-M   'P 1'
#
loop_
_entity.id
_entity.type
_entity.pdbx_description
1 polymer ?
#
loop_
_entity_poly.entity_id
_entity_poly.type
_entity_poly.pdbx_seq_one_letter_code
_entity_poly.pdbx_strand_id
1 'polypeptide(L)'
;MSFICTDSITSEIIDILPDRRLFKLYTYFLRFPRRVRDQVKIVVCDIYSPYMELVKKVFKNACIVLDKFHIVQNFTRAFNMARVQLMKKFKTDSHEYRCLKRYWKLLLLPKAKLISTHFKSYPCFKGFISQKEIVEHILDFDYSFRMIYD
;
A
#
# COMPACT_ATOMS: atom_id res chain seq x y z
N MET A 1 -1.93 -20.10 7.77
CA MET A 1 -2.07 -19.09 6.70
C MET A 1 -1.59 -19.75 5.42
N SER A 2 -2.46 -19.87 4.43
CA SER A 2 -2.18 -20.56 3.16
C SER A 2 -1.35 -19.70 2.22
N PHE A 3 -0.62 -20.31 1.29
CA PHE A 3 0.03 -19.65 0.16
C PHE A 3 -0.83 -19.85 -1.09
N ILE A 4 -1.11 -18.78 -1.82
CA ILE A 4 -2.02 -18.81 -2.96
C ILE A 4 -1.22 -18.48 -4.22
N CYS A 5 -1.28 -19.38 -5.20
CA CYS A 5 -0.77 -19.17 -6.54
C CYS A 5 -1.92 -18.68 -7.43
N THR A 6 -1.73 -17.57 -8.14
CA THR A 6 -2.70 -17.06 -9.10
C THR A 6 -2.05 -16.77 -10.43
N ASP A 7 -2.84 -16.84 -11.50
CA ASP A 7 -2.44 -16.29 -12.78
C ASP A 7 -2.49 -14.76 -12.71
N SER A 8 -1.39 -14.10 -13.12
CA SER A 8 -1.27 -12.64 -12.99
C SER A 8 -2.19 -11.85 -13.93
N ILE A 9 -2.72 -12.47 -14.99
CA ILE A 9 -3.57 -11.85 -16.01
C ILE A 9 -5.03 -12.15 -15.72
N THR A 10 -5.40 -13.44 -15.56
CA THR A 10 -6.80 -13.84 -15.35
C THR A 10 -7.23 -13.72 -13.90
N SER A 11 -6.28 -13.59 -12.96
CA SER A 11 -6.53 -13.66 -11.51
C SER A 11 -7.13 -15.00 -11.04
N GLU A 12 -7.09 -16.03 -11.88
CA GLU A 12 -7.56 -17.36 -11.52
C GLU A 12 -6.60 -18.03 -10.55
N ILE A 13 -7.15 -18.80 -9.62
CA ILE A 13 -6.38 -19.55 -8.65
C ILE A 13 -5.80 -20.78 -9.34
N ILE A 14 -4.47 -20.85 -9.38
CA ILE A 14 -3.72 -22.00 -9.90
C ILE A 14 -3.65 -23.08 -8.81
N ASP A 15 -3.30 -22.69 -7.58
CA ASP A 15 -3.22 -23.62 -6.45
C ASP A 15 -3.28 -22.88 -5.11
N ILE A 16 -3.68 -23.59 -4.05
CA ILE A 16 -3.70 -23.11 -2.67
C ILE A 16 -2.93 -24.10 -1.81
N LEU A 17 -1.76 -23.70 -1.36
CA LEU A 17 -0.93 -24.50 -0.47
C LEU A 17 -1.26 -24.17 0.99
N PRO A 18 -1.46 -25.17 1.86
CA PRO A 18 -1.82 -24.94 3.26
C PRO A 18 -0.67 -24.36 4.10
N ASP A 19 0.57 -24.45 3.61
CA ASP A 19 1.78 -24.07 4.34
C ASP A 19 2.66 -23.11 3.52
N ARG A 20 2.94 -21.94 4.10
CA ARG A 20 3.77 -20.89 3.51
C ARG A 20 5.25 -20.96 3.89
N ARG A 21 5.67 -21.93 4.72
CA ARG A 21 7.07 -22.08 5.12
C ARG A 21 7.92 -22.40 3.89
N LEU A 22 9.05 -21.71 3.76
CA LEU A 22 9.90 -21.76 2.57
C LEU A 22 10.28 -23.16 2.15
N PHE A 23 10.63 -24.03 3.10
CA PHE A 23 11.01 -25.40 2.78
C PHE A 23 9.87 -26.19 2.12
N LYS A 24 8.60 -25.96 2.54
CA LYS A 24 7.43 -26.61 1.92
C LYS A 24 7.17 -26.08 0.53
N LEU A 25 7.26 -24.76 0.33
CA LEU A 25 7.13 -24.15 -0.98
C LEU A 25 8.23 -24.64 -1.93
N TYR A 26 9.46 -24.72 -1.43
CA TYR A 26 10.60 -25.24 -2.19
C TYR A 26 10.36 -26.69 -2.62
N THR A 27 9.98 -27.57 -1.69
CA THR A 27 9.62 -28.97 -2.00
C THR A 27 8.48 -29.03 -3.02
N TYR A 28 7.44 -28.21 -2.87
CA TYR A 28 6.30 -28.19 -3.79
C TYR A 28 6.73 -27.83 -5.20
N PHE A 29 7.44 -26.71 -5.39
CA PHE A 29 7.81 -26.28 -6.74
C PHE A 29 8.88 -27.17 -7.38
N LEU A 30 9.74 -27.82 -6.60
CA LEU A 30 10.72 -28.76 -7.12
C LEU A 30 10.11 -30.05 -7.70
N ARG A 31 8.83 -30.34 -7.43
CA ARG A 31 8.12 -31.46 -8.09
C ARG A 31 7.96 -31.23 -9.60
N PHE A 32 7.99 -29.97 -10.04
CA PHE A 32 7.95 -29.64 -11.46
C PHE A 32 9.33 -29.84 -12.10
N PRO A 33 9.40 -30.54 -13.25
CA PRO A 33 10.65 -30.73 -13.98
C PRO A 33 11.32 -29.39 -14.29
N ARG A 34 12.66 -29.39 -14.27
CA ARG A 34 13.44 -28.17 -14.54
C ARG A 34 13.05 -27.48 -15.85
N ARG A 35 12.82 -28.26 -16.92
CA ARG A 35 12.37 -27.75 -18.22
C ARG A 35 11.10 -26.90 -18.15
N VAL A 36 10.18 -27.19 -17.22
CA VAL A 36 8.93 -26.44 -17.02
C VAL A 36 9.21 -25.18 -16.19
N ARG A 37 9.98 -25.32 -15.11
CA ARG A 37 10.33 -24.17 -14.25
C ARG A 37 11.14 -23.11 -14.99
N ASP A 38 12.04 -23.52 -15.87
CA ASP A 38 12.86 -22.62 -16.68
C ASP A 38 12.03 -21.86 -17.74
N GLN A 39 10.77 -22.23 -17.99
CA GLN A 39 9.84 -21.50 -18.86
C GLN A 39 9.11 -20.35 -18.15
N VAL A 40 9.15 -20.31 -16.82
CA VAL A 40 8.54 -19.22 -16.05
C VAL A 40 9.31 -17.93 -16.30
N LYS A 41 8.63 -16.92 -16.85
CA LYS A 41 9.24 -15.64 -17.24
C LYS A 41 9.11 -14.56 -16.16
N ILE A 42 8.00 -14.56 -15.44
CA ILE A 42 7.67 -13.53 -14.45
C ILE A 42 7.10 -14.20 -13.22
N VAL A 43 7.55 -13.77 -12.04
CA VAL A 43 6.93 -14.11 -10.78
C VAL A 43 6.63 -12.82 -10.04
N VAL A 44 5.35 -12.58 -9.76
CA VAL A 44 4.90 -11.50 -8.89
C VAL A 44 4.90 -12.00 -7.45
N CYS A 45 5.60 -11.34 -6.54
CA CYS A 45 5.63 -11.73 -5.14
C CYS A 45 5.66 -10.54 -4.17
N ASP A 46 5.30 -10.81 -2.92
CA ASP A 46 5.44 -9.86 -1.81
C ASP A 46 6.92 -9.47 -1.57
N ILE A 47 7.16 -8.35 -0.90
CA ILE A 47 8.46 -7.76 -0.54
C ILE A 47 9.10 -8.53 0.64
N TYR A 48 8.99 -9.86 0.64
CA TYR A 48 9.57 -10.73 1.64
C TYR A 48 10.81 -11.40 1.06
N SER A 49 12.00 -10.99 1.54
CA SER A 49 13.30 -11.46 1.04
C SER A 49 13.37 -12.97 0.82
N PRO A 50 12.86 -13.81 1.74
CA PRO A 50 12.95 -15.25 1.56
C PRO A 50 12.12 -15.81 0.39
N TYR A 51 11.03 -15.14 -0.03
CA TYR A 51 10.35 -15.51 -1.27
C TYR A 51 11.18 -15.16 -2.50
N MET A 52 11.87 -14.01 -2.50
CA MET A 52 12.75 -13.65 -3.61
C MET A 52 13.89 -14.66 -3.77
N GLU A 53 14.46 -15.13 -2.65
CA GLU A 53 15.48 -16.19 -2.67
C GLU A 53 14.93 -17.51 -3.20
N LEU A 54 13.72 -17.89 -2.79
CA LEU A 54 13.05 -19.08 -3.29
C LEU A 54 12.84 -19.00 -4.80
N VAL A 55 12.33 -17.86 -5.30
CA VAL A 55 12.09 -17.65 -6.73
C VAL A 55 13.40 -17.74 -7.51
N LYS A 56 14.47 -17.09 -7.05
CA LYS A 56 15.80 -17.17 -7.70
C LYS A 56 16.33 -18.60 -7.78
N LYS A 57 16.08 -19.42 -6.76
CA LYS A 57 16.53 -20.83 -6.73
C LYS A 57 15.68 -21.74 -7.63
N VAL A 58 14.36 -21.54 -7.63
CA VAL A 58 13.39 -22.43 -8.30
C VAL A 58 13.18 -22.06 -9.76
N PHE A 59 13.09 -20.77 -10.08
CA PHE A 59 12.74 -20.21 -11.39
C PHE A 59 13.87 -19.33 -11.92
N LYS A 60 14.94 -19.97 -12.41
CA LYS A 60 16.20 -19.28 -12.75
C LYS A 60 16.08 -18.21 -13.84
N ASN A 61 15.13 -18.37 -14.75
CA ASN A 61 14.92 -17.45 -15.87
C ASN A 61 13.81 -16.42 -15.60
N ALA A 62 13.20 -16.44 -14.41
CA ALA A 62 12.09 -15.56 -14.09
C ALA A 62 12.58 -14.19 -13.59
N CYS A 63 11.94 -13.14 -14.09
CA CYS A 63 12.02 -11.80 -13.52
C CYS A 63 11.10 -11.72 -12.29
N ILE A 64 11.62 -11.17 -11.19
CA ILE A 64 10.84 -10.92 -9.97
C ILE A 64 10.20 -9.55 -10.08
N VAL A 65 8.88 -9.50 -10.01
CA VAL A 65 8.09 -8.28 -9.94
C VAL A 65 7.51 -8.17 -8.53
N LEU A 66 7.70 -7.02 -7.90
CA LEU A 66 7.11 -6.78 -6.58
C LEU A 66 5.61 -6.53 -6.69
N ASP A 67 4.85 -7.14 -5.81
CA ASP A 67 3.42 -6.89 -5.72
C ASP A 67 3.13 -5.43 -5.31
N LYS A 68 2.49 -4.70 -6.22
CA LYS A 68 2.09 -3.30 -6.05
C LYS A 68 1.17 -3.09 -4.83
N PHE A 69 0.38 -4.09 -4.45
CA PHE A 69 -0.53 -3.98 -3.31
C PHE A 69 0.24 -3.74 -2.02
N HIS A 70 1.29 -4.52 -1.78
CA HIS A 70 2.12 -4.40 -0.58
C HIS A 70 2.90 -3.09 -0.55
N ILE A 71 3.35 -2.60 -1.71
CA ILE A 71 3.98 -1.28 -1.82
C ILE A 71 2.99 -0.18 -1.38
N VAL A 72 1.83 -0.11 -2.03
CA VAL A 72 0.80 0.90 -1.72
C VAL A 72 0.33 0.80 -0.27
N GLN A 73 0.17 -0.41 0.25
CA GLN A 73 -0.23 -0.65 1.63
C GLN A 73 0.83 -0.15 2.63
N ASN A 74 2.12 -0.42 2.37
CA ASN A 74 3.21 0.01 3.23
C ASN A 74 3.34 1.53 3.24
N PHE A 75 3.28 2.18 2.08
CA PHE A 75 3.25 3.64 2.00
C PHE A 75 2.05 4.25 2.73
N THR A 76 0.85 3.71 2.49
CA THR A 76 -0.37 4.18 3.17
C THR A 76 -0.27 4.04 4.68
N ARG A 77 0.32 2.93 5.17
CA ARG A 77 0.53 2.72 6.60
C ARG A 77 1.52 3.73 7.17
N ALA A 78 2.67 3.91 6.53
CA ALA A 78 3.70 4.85 6.96
C ALA A 78 3.16 6.30 7.00
N PHE A 79 2.44 6.71 5.95
CA PHE A 79 1.81 8.02 5.90
C PHE A 79 0.77 8.21 7.02
N ASN A 80 -0.08 7.21 7.26
CA ASN A 80 -1.04 7.26 8.36
C ASN A 80 -0.36 7.29 9.74
N MET A 81 0.79 6.63 9.91
CA MET A 81 1.57 6.73 11.13
C MET A 81 2.08 8.16 11.35
N ALA A 82 2.66 8.79 10.32
CA ALA A 82 3.09 10.19 10.37
C ALA A 82 1.93 11.12 10.72
N ARG A 83 0.77 10.94 10.09
CA ARG A 83 -0.47 11.69 10.40
C ARG A 83 -0.89 11.53 11.86
N VAL A 84 -0.88 10.30 12.39
CA VAL A 84 -1.26 10.04 13.80
C VAL A 84 -0.24 10.64 14.76
N GLN A 85 1.05 10.59 14.44
CA GLN A 85 2.09 11.23 15.25
C GLN A 85 1.89 12.74 15.30
N LEU A 86 1.66 13.40 14.17
CA LEU A 86 1.30 14.82 14.11
C LEU A 86 0.03 15.11 14.90
N MET A 87 -1.03 14.33 14.68
CA MET A 87 -2.32 14.49 15.36
C MET A 87 -2.16 14.45 16.89
N LYS A 88 -1.33 13.55 17.42
CA LYS A 88 -1.08 13.42 18.86
C LYS A 88 -0.27 14.57 19.47
N LYS A 89 0.36 15.45 18.68
CA LYS A 89 1.00 16.67 19.17
C LYS A 89 -0.03 17.73 19.62
N PHE A 90 -1.26 17.67 19.12
CA PHE A 90 -2.32 18.62 19.42
C PHE A 90 -3.26 18.10 20.51
N LYS A 91 -3.91 19.02 21.23
CA LYS A 91 -4.98 18.67 22.20
C LYS A 91 -6.18 18.07 21.46
N THR A 92 -6.89 17.15 22.09
CA THR A 92 -7.99 16.38 21.46
C THR A 92 -9.20 17.23 21.04
N ASP A 93 -9.39 18.39 21.67
CA ASP A 93 -10.43 19.39 21.39
C ASP A 93 -10.03 20.42 20.32
N SER A 94 -8.73 20.51 20.01
CA SER A 94 -8.19 21.46 19.04
C SER A 94 -8.76 21.29 17.63
N HIS A 95 -8.67 22.37 16.85
CA HIS A 95 -9.10 22.37 15.44
C HIS A 95 -8.26 21.41 14.60
N GLU A 96 -6.94 21.41 14.82
CA GLU A 96 -5.93 20.63 14.13
C GLU A 96 -6.15 19.13 14.35
N TYR A 97 -6.36 18.72 15.61
CA TYR A 97 -6.67 17.33 15.95
C TYR A 97 -7.93 16.84 15.25
N ARG A 98 -9.01 17.65 15.29
CA ARG A 98 -10.29 17.30 14.66
C ARG A 98 -10.17 17.20 13.13
N CYS A 99 -9.42 18.11 12.50
CA CYS A 99 -9.16 18.08 11.06
C CYS A 99 -8.37 16.83 10.65
N LEU A 100 -7.23 16.57 11.30
CA LEU A 100 -6.37 15.42 11.04
C LEU A 100 -7.09 14.08 11.26
N LYS A 101 -8.01 14.02 12.23
CA LYS A 101 -8.83 12.83 12.51
C LYS A 101 -9.97 12.65 11.51
N ARG A 102 -10.67 13.72 11.14
CA ARG A 102 -11.89 13.66 10.31
C ARG A 102 -11.56 13.47 8.83
N TYR A 103 -10.57 14.19 8.32
CA TYR A 103 -10.28 14.30 6.90
C TYR A 103 -9.13 13.41 6.43
N TRP A 104 -8.71 12.43 7.24
CA TRP A 104 -7.60 11.52 6.91
C TRP A 104 -7.74 10.82 5.56
N LYS A 105 -8.96 10.52 5.12
CA LYS A 105 -9.21 9.90 3.81
C LYS A 105 -8.90 10.83 2.64
N LEU A 106 -9.07 12.15 2.80
CA LEU A 106 -8.75 13.11 1.74
C LEU A 106 -7.24 13.17 1.50
N LEU A 107 -6.44 13.01 2.56
CA LEU A 107 -4.98 12.92 2.47
C LEU A 107 -4.49 11.65 1.75
N LEU A 108 -5.34 10.64 1.56
CA LEU A 108 -5.01 9.41 0.83
C LEU A 108 -5.49 9.43 -0.62
N LEU A 109 -6.26 10.45 -1.01
CA LEU A 109 -6.69 10.59 -2.40
C LEU A 109 -5.51 11.09 -3.25
N PRO A 110 -5.35 10.59 -4.49
CA PRO A 110 -4.45 11.20 -5.45
C PRO A 110 -4.78 12.69 -5.61
N LYS A 111 -3.77 13.56 -5.64
CA LYS A 111 -3.94 15.02 -5.79
C LYS A 111 -4.87 15.38 -6.96
N ALA A 112 -4.75 14.66 -8.07
CA ALA A 112 -5.59 14.85 -9.27
C ALA A 112 -7.09 14.51 -9.06
N LYS A 113 -7.44 13.75 -8.02
CA LYS A 113 -8.82 13.39 -7.67
C LYS A 113 -9.45 14.29 -6.61
N LEU A 114 -8.70 15.24 -6.05
CA LEU A 114 -9.23 16.21 -5.09
C LEU A 114 -10.11 17.22 -5.82
N ILE A 115 -11.36 17.35 -5.38
CA ILE A 115 -12.32 18.27 -6.01
C ILE A 115 -12.02 19.70 -5.55
N SER A 116 -11.67 20.57 -6.51
CA SER A 116 -11.41 22.01 -6.29
C SER A 116 -12.58 22.93 -6.65
N THR A 117 -13.55 22.45 -7.43
CA THR A 117 -14.64 23.28 -7.98
C THR A 117 -15.93 23.23 -7.16
N HIS A 118 -16.12 22.18 -6.35
CA HIS A 118 -17.31 22.00 -5.55
C HIS A 118 -17.07 22.44 -4.11
N PHE A 119 -17.60 23.62 -3.77
CA PHE A 119 -17.53 24.16 -2.43
C PHE A 119 -18.77 23.76 -1.62
N LYS A 120 -18.56 23.27 -0.39
CA LYS A 120 -19.66 23.01 0.54
C LYS A 120 -19.23 23.31 1.97
N SER A 121 -20.21 23.36 2.88
CA SER A 121 -19.90 23.44 4.32
C SER A 121 -19.29 22.12 4.80
N TYR A 122 -18.15 22.21 5.45
CA TYR A 122 -17.41 21.08 6.00
C TYR A 122 -17.17 21.29 7.50
N PRO A 123 -17.41 20.29 8.37
CA PRO A 123 -17.10 20.40 9.78
C PRO A 123 -15.64 20.82 10.04
N CYS A 124 -15.40 21.58 11.10
CA CYS A 124 -14.10 22.22 11.42
C CYS A 124 -13.81 23.50 10.62
N PHE A 125 -14.42 23.73 9.45
CA PHE A 125 -14.19 24.93 8.67
C PHE A 125 -15.36 25.90 8.77
N LYS A 126 -15.07 27.21 8.78
CA LYS A 126 -16.11 28.25 8.69
C LYS A 126 -16.32 28.59 7.22
N GLY A 127 -17.57 28.47 6.75
CA GLY A 127 -17.94 28.80 5.37
C GLY A 127 -17.80 27.63 4.40
N PHE A 128 -17.86 27.98 3.11
CA PHE A 128 -17.78 27.06 1.99
C PHE A 128 -16.31 26.81 1.63
N ILE A 129 -15.91 25.54 1.59
CA ILE A 129 -14.52 25.14 1.28
C ILE A 129 -14.52 23.90 0.36
N SER A 130 -13.49 23.78 -0.48
CA SER A 130 -13.27 22.64 -1.37
C SER A 130 -12.43 21.53 -0.69
N GLN A 131 -12.38 20.34 -1.29
CA GLN A 131 -11.54 19.25 -0.76
C GLN A 131 -10.05 19.59 -0.86
N LYS A 132 -9.66 20.28 -1.94
CA LYS A 132 -8.27 20.70 -2.15
C LYS A 132 -7.83 21.67 -1.05
N GLU A 133 -8.64 22.67 -0.74
CA GLU A 133 -8.33 23.64 0.32
C GLU A 133 -8.29 23.00 1.71
N ILE A 134 -9.17 22.02 1.99
CA ILE A 134 -9.10 21.25 3.25
C ILE A 134 -7.74 20.55 3.37
N VAL A 135 -7.26 19.93 2.29
CA VAL A 135 -5.97 19.23 2.29
C VAL A 135 -4.83 20.23 2.50
N GLU A 136 -4.77 21.32 1.72
CA GLU A 136 -3.74 22.36 1.89
C GLU A 136 -3.73 22.91 3.33
N HIS A 137 -4.90 23.22 3.90
CA HIS A 137 -5.01 23.71 5.27
C HIS A 137 -4.46 22.71 6.31
N ILE A 138 -4.63 21.41 6.08
CA ILE A 138 -4.07 20.38 6.96
C ILE A 138 -2.55 20.27 6.80
N LEU A 139 -2.02 20.43 5.58
CA LEU A 139 -0.59 20.40 5.32
C LEU A 139 0.12 21.60 5.97
N ASP A 140 -0.56 22.73 6.13
CA ASP A 140 -0.02 23.92 6.79
C ASP A 140 0.14 23.77 8.31
N PHE A 141 -0.36 22.68 8.92
CA PHE A 141 -0.17 22.43 10.35
C PHE A 141 1.27 22.08 10.74
N ASP A 142 2.05 21.48 9.83
CA ASP A 142 3.42 21.03 10.11
C ASP A 142 4.21 20.87 8.81
N TYR A 143 5.32 21.60 8.70
CA TYR A 143 6.18 21.60 7.51
C TYR A 143 6.74 20.21 7.16
N SER A 144 7.15 19.44 8.16
CA SER A 144 7.70 18.09 7.95
C SER A 144 6.61 17.15 7.42
N PHE A 145 5.38 17.29 7.89
CA PHE A 145 4.25 16.51 7.38
C PHE A 145 3.90 16.88 5.94
N ARG A 146 3.99 18.16 5.57
CA ARG A 146 3.85 18.62 4.19
C ARG A 146 4.89 17.97 3.27
N MET A 147 6.15 17.96 3.69
CA MET A 147 7.21 17.28 2.94
C MET A 147 7.00 15.76 2.76
N ILE A 148 6.32 15.10 3.70
CA ILE A 148 5.98 13.67 3.58
C ILE A 148 4.83 13.45 2.57
N TYR A 149 3.96 14.44 2.40
CA TYR A 149 2.81 14.36 1.50
C TYR A 149 3.16 14.70 0.04
N ASP A 150 4.10 15.62 -0.16
CA ASP A 150 4.52 16.10 -1.47
C ASP A 150 5.39 15.12 -2.26
#